data_AF-A0A963Q965-F1
#
_entry.id   AF-A0A963Q965-F1
#
_cell.length_a   1.000
_cell.length_b   1.000
_cell.length_c   1.000
_cell.angle_alpha   90.00
_cell.angle_beta   90.00
_cell.angle_gamma   90.00
#
_symmetry.space_group_name_H-M   'P 1'
#
loop_
_entity.id
_entity.type
_entity.pdbx_description
1 polymer ?
#
loop_
_entity_poly.entity_id
_entity_poly.type
_entity_poly.pdbx_seq_one_letter_code
_entity_poly.pdbx_strand_id
1 'polypeptide(L)' 'MNDKRLSIHGRRQVLAAGIALALASGSATAADFTMRISHQFPPTHHTAQNLEQFAKDVKAMTKGRVEVQNFGAA' A
#
# COMPACT_ATOMS: atom_id res chain seq x y z
N MET A 1 -1.72 34.29 -28.65
CA MET A 1 -1.37 32.87 -28.87
C MET A 1 -0.03 32.64 -28.18
N ASN A 2 -0.03 31.95 -27.03
CA ASN A 2 1.18 31.80 -26.21
C ASN A 2 1.90 30.49 -26.56
N ASP A 3 2.96 30.60 -27.36
CA ASP A 3 3.80 29.45 -27.74
C ASP A 3 4.69 29.03 -26.57
N LYS A 4 4.19 28.09 -25.75
CA LYS A 4 4.98 27.44 -24.69
C LYS A 4 5.87 26.36 -25.30
N ARG A 5 6.90 26.74 -26.08
CA ARG A 5 7.93 25.78 -26.48
C ARG A 5 8.80 25.44 -25.27
N LEU A 6 8.51 24.31 -24.61
CA LEU A 6 9.40 23.77 -23.58
C LEU A 6 10.79 23.45 -24.17
N SER A 7 11.83 23.97 -23.52
CA SER A 7 13.25 23.67 -23.77
C SER A 7 13.53 22.16 -23.64
N ILE A 8 14.59 21.69 -24.29
CA ILE A 8 15.06 20.29 -24.24
C ILE A 8 15.23 19.81 -22.79
N HIS A 9 15.68 20.68 -21.88
CA HIS A 9 15.80 20.39 -20.46
C HIS A 9 14.44 20.20 -19.78
N GLY A 10 13.45 21.02 -20.13
CA GLY A 10 12.07 20.87 -19.64
C GLY A 10 11.42 19.57 -20.13
N ARG A 11 11.70 19.16 -21.38
CA ARG A 11 11.22 17.87 -21.91
C ARG A 11 11.85 16.68 -21.17
N ARG A 12 13.15 16.75 -20.86
CA ARG A 12 13.85 15.74 -20.06
C ARG A 12 13.32 15.65 -18.64
N GLN A 13 13.03 16.78 -18.00
CA GLN A 13 12.43 16.82 -16.67
C GLN A 13 11.01 16.24 -16.66
N VAL A 14 10.19 16.56 -17.66
CA VAL A 14 8.85 15.98 -17.80
C VAL A 14 8.91 14.47 -18.02
N LEU A 15 9.84 13.98 -18.85
CA LEU A 15 10.02 12.54 -19.07
C LEU A 15 10.51 11.82 -17.81
N ALA A 16 11.49 12.40 -17.10
CA ALA A 16 12.00 11.85 -15.85
C ALA A 16 10.91 11.78 -14.77
N ALA A 17 10.09 12.84 -14.64
CA ALA A 17 8.96 12.85 -13.74
C ALA A 17 7.91 11.77 -14.09
N GLY A 18 7.62 11.60 -15.39
CA GLY A 18 6.69 10.56 -15.87
C GLY A 18 7.15 9.14 -15.54
N ILE A 19 8.44 8.85 -15.69
CA ILE A 19 9.03 7.54 -15.35
C ILE A 19 8.99 7.31 -13.84
N ALA A 20 9.31 8.31 -13.03
CA ALA A 20 9.26 8.20 -11.57
C ALA A 20 7.83 7.91 -11.07
N LEU A 21 6.83 8.55 -11.67
CA LEU A 21 5.41 8.30 -11.36
C LEU A 21 4.97 6.88 -11.75
N ALA A 22 5.40 6.40 -12.92
CA ALA A 22 5.08 5.04 -13.38
C ALA A 22 5.76 3.94 -12.54
N LEU A 23 6.96 4.20 -11.99
CA LEU A 23 7.64 3.28 -11.07
C LEU A 23 7.05 3.35 -9.65
N ALA A 24 6.50 4.50 -9.26
CA ALA A 24 5.82 4.67 -7.96
C ALA A 24 4.40 4.10 -7.96
N SER A 25 3.76 3.93 -9.13
CA SER A 25 2.48 3.24 -9.26
C SER A 25 2.68 1.73 -9.20
N GLY A 26 3.05 1.22 -8.02
CA GLY A 26 2.95 -0.20 -7.73
C GLY A 26 1.52 -0.68 -8.00
N SER A 27 1.38 -1.86 -8.60
CA SER A 27 0.08 -2.47 -8.87
C SER A 27 -0.67 -2.67 -7.55
N ALA A 28 -1.65 -1.82 -7.26
CA ALA A 28 -2.60 -2.07 -6.19
C ALA A 28 -3.54 -3.21 -6.65
N THR A 29 -3.08 -4.45 -6.48
CA THR A 29 -3.92 -5.62 -6.75
C THR A 29 -4.88 -5.80 -5.58
N ALA A 30 -6.17 -5.96 -5.89
CA ALA A 30 -7.12 -6.42 -4.90
C ALA A 30 -6.65 -7.78 -4.34
N ALA A 31 -6.84 -8.00 -3.03
CA ALA A 31 -6.56 -9.29 -2.44
C ALA A 31 -7.54 -10.34 -3.01
N ASP A 32 -7.04 -11.54 -3.31
CA ASP A 32 -7.88 -12.66 -3.74
C ASP A 32 -8.80 -13.13 -2.59
N PHE A 33 -8.30 -12.98 -1.35
CA PHE A 33 -9.00 -13.45 -0.14
C PHE A 33 -8.94 -12.40 0.97
N THR A 34 -10.01 -12.34 1.75
CA THR A 34 -10.11 -11.50 2.94
C THR A 34 -10.38 -12.35 4.17
N MET A 35 -9.52 -12.23 5.18
CA MET A 35 -9.69 -12.82 6.49
C MET A 35 -10.06 -11.74 7.50
N ARG A 36 -11.13 -11.96 8.26
CA ARG A 36 -11.63 -11.01 9.27
C ARG A 36 -11.48 -11.63 10.65
N ILE A 37 -10.74 -10.97 11.53
CA ILE A 37 -10.46 -11.44 12.88
C ILE A 37 -11.02 -10.43 13.88
N SER A 38 -11.92 -10.86 14.75
CA SER A 38 -12.42 -10.07 15.88
C SER A 38 -11.80 -10.52 17.19
N HIS A 39 -11.47 -9.58 18.08
CA HIS A 39 -11.01 -9.90 19.44
C HIS A 39 -11.41 -8.82 20.45
N GLN A 40 -11.48 -9.20 21.73
CA GLN A 40 -11.89 -8.30 22.82
C GLN A 40 -10.72 -7.66 23.60
N PHE A 41 -9.48 -7.96 23.21
CA PHE A 41 -8.31 -7.42 23.90
C PHE A 41 -8.13 -5.92 23.63
N PRO A 42 -7.76 -5.11 24.64
CA PRO A 42 -7.33 -3.74 24.43
C PRO A 42 -6.12 -3.68 23.48
N PRO A 43 -5.91 -2.57 22.75
CA PRO A 43 -4.79 -2.44 21.80
C PRO A 43 -3.40 -2.68 22.42
N THR A 44 -3.24 -2.42 23.72
CA THR A 44 -1.97 -2.62 24.43
C THR A 44 -1.69 -4.07 24.80
N HIS A 45 -2.67 -4.97 24.70
CA HIS A 45 -2.49 -6.39 25.00
C HIS A 45 -1.62 -7.07 23.94
N HIS A 46 -0.71 -7.96 24.35
CA HIS A 46 0.22 -8.64 23.43
C HIS A 46 -0.48 -9.38 22.29
N THR A 47 -1.65 -9.98 22.53
CA THR A 47 -2.40 -10.64 21.45
C THR A 47 -2.88 -9.66 20.38
N ALA A 48 -3.31 -8.44 20.75
CA ALA A 48 -3.73 -7.43 19.77
C ALA A 48 -2.53 -7.03 18.88
N GLN A 49 -1.38 -6.76 19.50
CA GLN A 49 -0.13 -6.43 18.80
C GLN A 49 0.34 -7.57 17.88
N ASN A 50 0.26 -8.82 18.37
CA ASN A 50 0.64 -9.99 17.59
C ASN A 50 -0.29 -10.19 16.39
N LEU A 51 -1.60 -9.89 16.52
CA LEU A 51 -2.53 -9.95 15.40
C LEU A 51 -2.25 -8.86 14.35
N GLU A 52 -1.78 -7.68 14.75
CA GLU A 52 -1.31 -6.67 13.79
C GLU A 52 -0.05 -7.12 13.05
N GLN A 53 0.90 -7.75 13.75
CA GLN A 53 2.09 -8.29 13.11
C GLN A 53 1.74 -9.44 12.15
N PHE A 54 0.85 -10.35 12.59
CA PHE A 54 0.33 -11.42 11.76
C PHE A 54 -0.28 -10.91 10.45
N ALA A 55 -1.06 -9.82 10.50
CA ALA A 55 -1.63 -9.21 9.29
C ALA A 55 -0.55 -8.76 8.30
N LYS A 56 0.55 -8.18 8.79
CA LYS A 56 1.71 -7.77 7.96
C LYS A 56 2.42 -8.98 7.36
N ASP A 57 2.66 -10.01 8.17
CA ASP A 57 3.36 -11.22 7.75
C ASP A 57 2.56 -11.97 6.68
N VAL A 58 1.25 -12.14 6.88
CA VAL A 58 0.36 -12.75 5.88
C VAL A 58 0.39 -11.98 4.58
N LYS A 59 0.30 -10.64 4.62
CA LYS A 59 0.37 -9.81 3.39
C LYS A 59 1.71 -10.01 2.67
N ALA A 60 2.83 -10.02 3.40
CA ALA A 60 4.15 -10.20 2.82
C ALA A 60 4.33 -11.60 2.21
N MET A 61 4.02 -12.64 2.98
CA MET A 61 4.19 -14.04 2.57
C MET A 61 3.29 -14.43 1.41
N THR A 62 2.09 -13.84 1.33
CA THR A 62 1.13 -14.11 0.25
C THR A 62 1.27 -13.16 -0.94
N LYS A 63 2.28 -12.26 -0.93
CA LYS A 63 2.45 -11.22 -1.96
C LYS A 63 1.17 -10.38 -2.16
N GLY A 64 0.48 -10.07 -1.07
CA GLY A 64 -0.75 -9.28 -1.07
C GLY A 64 -2.01 -10.04 -1.48
N ARG A 65 -1.95 -11.35 -1.72
CA ARG A 65 -3.13 -12.14 -2.12
C ARG A 65 -4.12 -12.35 -0.96
N VAL A 66 -3.68 -12.26 0.28
CA VAL A 66 -4.54 -12.34 1.46
C VAL A 66 -4.46 -11.03 2.24
N GLU A 67 -5.62 -10.42 2.45
CA GLU A 67 -5.80 -9.28 3.36
C GLU A 67 -6.34 -9.77 4.70
N VAL A 68 -5.73 -9.31 5.79
CA VAL A 68 -6.22 -9.57 7.15
C VAL A 68 -6.76 -8.27 7.73
N GLN A 69 -8.02 -8.29 8.14
CA GLN A 69 -8.71 -7.17 8.78
C GLN A 69 -8.97 -7.51 10.24
N ASN A 70 -8.34 -6.76 11.14
CA ASN A 70 -8.52 -6.92 12.58
C ASN A 70 -9.60 -5.96 13.10
N PHE A 71 -10.53 -6.49 13.89
CA PHE A 71 -11.59 -5.77 14.58
C PHE A 71 -11.39 -5.95 16.08
N GLY A 72 -10.53 -5.12 16.66
CA GLY A 72 -10.24 -5.13 18.09
C GLY A 72 -11.32 -4.46 18.94
N ALA A 73 -11.14 -4.52 20.27
CA ALA A 73 -11.92 -3.69 21.19
C ALA A 73 -11.64 -2.20 20.94
N ALA A 74 -12.67 -1.36 21.13
CA ALA A 74 -12.57 0.09 21.02
C ALA A 74 -11.65 0.70 22.09
#